data_AF-A0A378PZ18-F1
#
_entry.id   AF-A0A378PZ18-F1
#
_cell.length_a   1.000
_cell.length_b   1.000
_cell.length_c   1.000
_cell.angle_alpha   90.00
_cell.angle_beta   90.00
_cell.angle_gamma   90.00
#
_symmetry.space_group_name_H-M   'P 1'
#
loop_
_entity.id
_entity.type
_entity.pdbx_description
1 polymer ?
#
loop_
_entity_poly.entity_id
_entity_poly.type
_entity_poly.pdbx_seq_one_letter_code
_entity_poly.pdbx_strand_id
1 'polypeptide(L)'
;MIMISKGNSFGGKSFANQVLTEIRPNLIKRFGKDSEIMQDFDNEEKFFGFIALQDLSKDDFNFVAEQIINADLDEKPKIALIEKIKFDPRFS
;
A
#
# COMPACT_ATOMS: atom_id res chain seq x y z
N MET A 1 -7.46 1.31 -6.12
CA MET A 1 -6.97 2.64 -5.71
C MET A 1 -6.12 2.47 -4.45
N ILE A 2 -5.10 3.29 -4.24
CA ILE A 2 -4.30 3.26 -3.01
C ILE A 2 -4.70 4.47 -2.18
N MET A 3 -5.24 4.25 -0.98
CA MET A 3 -5.66 5.30 -0.05
C MET A 3 -4.49 5.59 0.89
N ILE A 4 -3.73 6.63 0.59
CA ILE A 4 -2.47 6.93 1.29
C ILE A 4 -2.81 7.61 2.62
N SER A 5 -3.60 8.69 2.57
CA SER A 5 -4.13 9.43 3.72
C SER A 5 -5.47 10.07 3.37
N LYS A 6 -6.14 10.67 4.35
CA LYS A 6 -7.43 11.35 4.15
C LYS A 6 -7.35 12.38 3.02
N GLY A 7 -8.09 12.15 1.94
CA GLY A 7 -8.10 13.01 0.75
C GLY A 7 -6.90 12.86 -0.18
N ASN A 8 -5.96 11.95 0.12
CA ASN A 8 -4.79 11.64 -0.70
C ASN A 8 -4.84 10.17 -1.14
N SER A 9 -5.26 9.95 -2.38
CA SER A 9 -5.29 8.63 -2.99
C SER A 9 -4.59 8.64 -4.36
N PHE A 10 -4.28 7.44 -4.87
CA PHE A 10 -3.58 7.29 -6.15
C PHE A 10 -4.01 6.02 -6.91
N GLY A 11 -4.04 6.13 -8.23
CA GLY A 11 -4.23 5.02 -9.16
C GLY A 11 -5.64 4.40 -9.17
N GLY A 12 -5.82 3.40 -10.03
CA GLY A 12 -7.06 2.65 -10.21
C GLY A 12 -7.08 1.32 -9.45
N LYS A 13 -8.15 0.52 -9.65
CA LYS A 13 -8.26 -0.84 -9.09
C LYS A 13 -7.12 -1.75 -9.55
N SER A 14 -6.88 -1.81 -10.86
CA SER A 14 -5.83 -2.67 -11.44
C SER A 14 -4.43 -2.34 -10.92
N PHE A 15 -4.09 -1.04 -10.81
CA PHE A 15 -2.79 -0.63 -10.28
C PHE A 15 -2.63 -0.96 -8.78
N ALA A 16 -3.68 -0.79 -7.99
CA ALA A 16 -3.65 -1.23 -6.59
C ALA A 16 -3.44 -2.74 -6.48
N ASN A 17 -4.18 -3.55 -7.25
CA ASN A 17 -3.97 -5.00 -7.26
C ASN A 17 -2.53 -5.40 -7.62
N GLN A 18 -1.92 -4.73 -8.61
CA GLN A 18 -0.52 -4.92 -8.97
C GLN A 18 0.41 -4.60 -7.77
N VAL A 19 0.22 -3.43 -7.14
CA VAL A 19 1.01 -3.03 -5.96
C VAL A 19 0.88 -4.03 -4.82
N LEU A 20 -0.34 -4.46 -4.46
CA LEU A 20 -0.54 -5.46 -3.40
C LEU A 20 0.14 -6.76 -3.75
N THR A 21 0.01 -7.23 -4.99
CA THR A 21 0.62 -8.49 -5.46
C THR A 21 2.13 -8.48 -5.26
N GLU A 22 2.79 -7.38 -5.61
CA GLU A 22 4.25 -7.25 -5.48
C GLU A 22 4.71 -7.21 -4.02
N ILE A 23 4.02 -6.47 -3.16
CA ILE A 23 4.46 -6.27 -1.77
C ILE A 23 3.98 -7.37 -0.81
N ARG A 24 2.92 -8.12 -1.18
CA ARG A 24 2.25 -9.11 -0.33
C ARG A 24 3.21 -10.13 0.33
N PRO A 25 4.22 -10.69 -0.36
CA PRO A 25 5.16 -11.61 0.29
C PRO A 25 5.88 -11.00 1.50
N ASN A 26 6.23 -9.71 1.44
CA ASN A 26 6.90 -9.03 2.54
C ASN A 26 5.92 -8.62 3.64
N LEU A 27 4.68 -8.26 3.28
CA LEU A 27 3.62 -8.03 4.26
C LEU A 27 3.33 -9.30 5.08
N ILE A 28 3.20 -10.46 4.41
CA ILE A 28 2.98 -11.76 5.08
C ILE A 28 4.15 -12.10 6.00
N LYS A 29 5.40 -11.84 5.61
CA LYS A 29 6.57 -12.09 6.46
C LYS A 29 6.57 -11.23 7.73
N ARG A 30 6.14 -9.97 7.64
CA ARG A 30 6.12 -9.04 8.78
C ARG A 30 4.93 -9.28 9.71
N PHE A 31 3.73 -9.34 9.15
CA PHE A 31 2.49 -9.34 9.91
C PHE A 31 1.97 -10.74 10.21
N GLY A 32 2.38 -11.73 9.43
CA GLY A 32 1.78 -13.06 9.43
C GLY A 32 0.57 -13.11 8.50
N LYS A 33 0.41 -14.22 7.78
CA LYS A 33 -0.62 -14.42 6.76
C LYS A 33 -2.04 -14.19 7.27
N ASP A 34 -2.32 -14.62 8.50
CA ASP A 34 -3.66 -14.63 9.08
C ASP A 34 -3.93 -13.41 10.00
N SER A 35 -3.05 -12.41 9.99
CA SER A 35 -3.20 -11.19 10.79
C SER A 35 -4.35 -10.32 10.32
N GLU A 36 -4.91 -9.52 11.24
CA GLU A 36 -6.00 -8.59 10.96
C GLU A 36 -5.66 -7.62 9.82
N ILE A 37 -4.46 -7.04 9.83
CA ILE A 37 -3.97 -6.15 8.76
C ILE A 37 -3.92 -6.83 7.38
N MET A 38 -3.56 -8.12 7.32
CA MET A 38 -3.58 -8.86 6.06
C MET A 38 -5.01 -9.15 5.59
N GLN A 39 -5.92 -9.46 6.52
CA GLN A 39 -7.33 -9.64 6.22
C GLN A 39 -7.96 -8.33 5.71
N ASP A 40 -7.59 -7.19 6.28
CA ASP A 40 -8.04 -5.87 5.84
C ASP A 40 -7.60 -5.61 4.39
N PHE A 41 -6.31 -5.76 4.08
CA PHE A 41 -5.83 -5.60 2.71
C PHE A 41 -6.52 -6.53 1.71
N ASP A 42 -6.75 -7.79 2.09
CA ASP A 42 -7.43 -8.77 1.24
C ASP A 42 -8.91 -8.40 1.02
N ASN A 43 -9.59 -7.93 2.06
CA ASN A 43 -11.00 -7.51 1.97
C ASN A 43 -11.15 -6.22 1.16
N GLU A 44 -10.30 -5.24 1.41
CA GLU A 44 -10.28 -3.96 0.71
C GLU A 44 -10.06 -4.13 -0.79
N GLU A 45 -9.08 -4.96 -1.16
CA GLU A 45 -8.78 -5.19 -2.56
C GLU A 45 -9.90 -5.99 -3.24
N LYS A 46 -10.38 -7.06 -2.58
CA LYS A 46 -11.39 -7.96 -3.13
C LYS A 46 -12.76 -7.29 -3.29
N PHE A 47 -13.24 -6.59 -2.26
CA PHE A 47 -14.60 -6.06 -2.23
C PHE A 47 -14.70 -4.62 -2.72
N PHE A 48 -13.67 -3.81 -2.48
CA PHE A 48 -13.73 -2.38 -2.78
C PHE A 48 -12.72 -1.94 -3.86
N GLY A 49 -11.79 -2.81 -4.24
CA GLY A 49 -10.80 -2.52 -5.27
C GLY A 49 -9.78 -1.45 -4.83
N PHE A 50 -9.53 -1.32 -3.53
CA PHE A 50 -8.52 -0.42 -2.99
C PHE A 50 -7.63 -1.08 -1.94
N ILE A 51 -6.59 -0.37 -1.52
CA ILE A 51 -5.70 -0.73 -0.40
C ILE A 51 -5.61 0.50 0.48
N ALA A 52 -5.89 0.38 1.78
CA ALA A 52 -5.83 1.47 2.74
C ALA A 52 -4.53 1.48 3.53
N LEU A 53 -3.71 2.51 3.27
CA LEU A 53 -2.54 2.81 4.07
C LEU A 53 -2.86 3.85 5.16
N GLN A 54 -3.99 4.54 5.04
CA GLN A 54 -4.39 5.64 5.91
C GLN A 54 -4.64 5.21 7.37
N ASP A 55 -5.05 3.96 7.60
CA ASP A 55 -5.42 3.43 8.92
C ASP A 55 -4.23 2.73 9.61
N LEU A 56 -3.08 2.65 8.92
CA LEU A 56 -1.86 2.06 9.46
C LEU A 56 -1.22 2.95 10.52
N SER A 57 -0.62 2.29 11.52
CA SER A 57 0.31 2.93 12.45
C SER A 57 1.48 3.55 11.68
N LYS A 58 2.20 4.50 12.30
CA LYS A 58 3.37 5.11 11.65
C LYS A 58 4.42 4.07 11.24
N ASP A 59 4.68 3.08 12.09
CA ASP A 59 5.69 2.06 11.83
C ASP A 59 5.27 1.14 10.67
N ASP A 60 4.01 0.72 10.65
CA ASP A 60 3.49 -0.14 9.59
C ASP A 60 3.35 0.59 8.27
N PHE A 61 2.96 1.87 8.31
CA PHE A 61 2.95 2.74 7.14
C PHE A 61 4.35 2.84 6.52
N ASN A 62 5.38 3.11 7.32
CA ASN A 62 6.76 3.20 6.82
C ASN A 62 7.22 1.90 6.20
N PHE A 63 6.98 0.77 6.88
CA PHE A 63 7.33 -0.53 6.34
C PHE A 63 6.65 -0.80 4.98
N VAL A 64 5.34 -0.59 4.90
CA VAL A 64 4.57 -0.81 3.66
C VAL A 64 5.03 0.15 2.56
N ALA A 65 5.28 1.42 2.90
CA ALA A 65 5.81 2.43 1.99
C ALA A 65 7.17 2.02 1.40
N GLU A 66 8.09 1.51 2.22
CA GLU A 66 9.36 0.96 1.74
C GLU A 66 9.16 -0.22 0.79
N GLN A 67 8.21 -1.11 1.07
CA GLN A 67 7.91 -2.21 0.15
C GLN A 67 7.41 -1.68 -1.21
N ILE A 68 6.55 -0.66 -1.21
CA ILE A 68 6.04 -0.03 -2.43
C ILE A 68 7.15 0.66 -3.22
N ILE A 69 8.05 1.38 -2.54
CA ILE A 69 9.18 2.06 -3.16
C ILE A 69 10.10 1.04 -3.88
N ASN A 70 10.29 -0.12 -3.26
CA ASN A 70 11.15 -1.18 -3.78
C ASN A 70 10.44 -2.18 -4.72
N ALA A 71 9.12 -2.12 -4.86
CA ALA A 71 8.34 -3.04 -5.69
C ALA A 71 8.65 -2.89 -7.19
N ASP A 72 8.61 -3.98 -7.94
CA ASP A 72 8.76 -3.96 -9.39
C ASP A 72 7.41 -3.58 -10.05
N LEU A 73 7.26 -2.29 -10.36
CA LEU A 73 6.02 -1.69 -10.86
C LEU A 73 6.31 -0.82 -12.07
N ASP A 74 5.30 -0.61 -12.91
CA ASP A 74 5.34 0.33 -14.02
C ASP A 74 5.90 1.70 -13.58
N GLU A 75 6.99 2.13 -14.22
CA GLU A 75 7.81 3.25 -13.75
C GLU A 75 7.02 4.57 -13.61
N LYS A 76 6.18 4.89 -14.60
CA LYS A 76 5.40 6.14 -14.62
C LYS A 76 4.44 6.28 -13.42
N PRO A 77 3.50 5.34 -13.19
CA PRO A 77 2.63 5.44 -12.02
C PRO A 77 3.38 5.21 -10.70
N LYS A 78 4.49 4.44 -10.70
CA LYS A 78 5.33 4.25 -9.52
C LYS A 78 5.93 5.56 -9.01
N ILE A 79 6.52 6.39 -9.88
CA ILE A 79 7.13 7.67 -9.46
C ILE A 79 6.11 8.57 -8.75
N ALA A 80 4.92 8.75 -9.35
CA ALA A 80 3.88 9.61 -8.76
C ALA A 80 3.30 9.04 -7.45
N LEU A 81 3.21 7.71 -7.32
CA LEU A 81 2.86 7.06 -6.05
C LEU A 81 3.91 7.34 -4.97
N ILE A 82 5.19 7.18 -5.30
CA ILE A 82 6.31 7.40 -4.37
C ILE A 82 6.34 8.84 -3.89
N GLU A 83 6.14 9.81 -4.77
CA GLU A 83 6.07 11.23 -4.37
C GLU A 83 4.97 11.44 -3.32
N LYS A 84 3.75 10.94 -3.58
CA LYS A 84 2.63 11.06 -2.63
C LYS A 84 2.89 10.38 -1.28
N ILE A 85 3.57 9.24 -1.29
CA ILE A 85 3.98 8.53 -0.07
C ILE A 85 5.00 9.37 0.71
N LYS A 86 6.01 9.91 0.04
CA LYS A 86 7.06 10.75 0.65
C LYS A 86 6.53 12.08 1.22
N PHE A 87 5.41 12.57 0.69
CA PHE A 87 4.71 13.75 1.22
C PHE A 87 3.82 13.44 2.44
N ASP A 88 3.55 12.18 2.76
CA ASP A 88 2.75 11.82 3.93
C ASP A 88 3.55 12.06 5.23
N PRO A 89 3.00 12.75 6.24
CA PRO A 89 3.73 13.09 7.48
C PRO A 89 4.15 11.87 8.30
N ARG A 90 3.59 10.68 8.03
CA ARG A 90 4.03 9.43 8.67
C ARG A 90 5.33 8.90 8.06
N PHE A 91 5.67 9.28 6.82
CA PHE A 91 6.88 8.83 6.16
C PHE A 91 8.13 9.47 6.78
N SER A 92 9.05 8.69 7.36
CA SER A 92 10.28 9.21 7.99
C SER A 92 11.39 8.18 8.12
#